data_AF-A0A5C8ZJE0-F1
#
_entry.id   AF-A0A5C8ZJE0-F1
#
_cell.length_a   1.000
_cell.length_b   1.000
_cell.length_c   1.000
_cell.angle_alpha   90.00
_cell.angle_beta   90.00
_cell.angle_gamma   90.00
#
_symmetry.space_group_name_H-M   'P 1'
#
loop_
_entity.id
_entity.type
_entity.pdbx_description
1 polymer ?
#
loop_
_entity_poly.entity_id
_entity_poly.type
_entity_poly.pdbx_seq_one_letter_code
_entity_poly.pdbx_strand_id
1 'polypeptide(L)'
;MTTATIILVLLVVVALSFDFTNGFHDTANAMATSIATGALQPKTAVLLSGVLNLVGAFLSVEVALTVTNAVVKIQNSDGTPVVGLTGDGGTALLVIVLAGLAGAIVWNLFTWLLSLPSSSTHALFGGLLGATIAGLGWGGVNWAGNGSTIDGLLPKVIVPALASPVIAVLVAGLATWLVYRITAGVADRFTESGFRWGQIGSASLVSLAHGTNDAQKTMGVITLGLIATGHWTDTENIPFWVKACCALAIALGTYLGGWRIIRTLGKGLVEIAPPQGLSAESSSAAVILVSSHLGLPLSTTHVTTGSVLGTGLGRPGATVRWRVAGRMVVAWVITIPAAAVVGALLWGLAALLGGGLMGAVAVVVVLAAAATVMYHRSRQEPVHADNVNDEWHDGGPRTGSASGRTTVSA
;
A
#
# COMPACT_ATOMS: atom_id res chain seq x y z
N MET A 1 -11.77 13.39 -29.39
CA MET A 1 -10.74 13.03 -28.39
C MET A 1 -9.54 12.48 -29.14
N THR A 2 -8.31 12.90 -28.80
CA THR A 2 -7.11 12.32 -29.40
C THR A 2 -6.82 10.93 -28.79
N THR A 3 -6.02 10.13 -29.47
CA THR A 3 -5.54 8.82 -28.96
C THR A 3 -4.92 8.95 -27.56
N ALA A 4 -4.08 9.97 -27.36
CA ALA A 4 -3.46 10.27 -26.07
C ALA A 4 -4.49 10.55 -24.97
N THR A 5 -5.54 11.32 -25.25
CA THR A 5 -6.61 11.59 -24.28
C THR A 5 -7.36 10.32 -23.88
N ILE A 6 -7.61 9.39 -24.82
CA ILE A 6 -8.29 8.13 -24.51
C ILE A 6 -7.41 7.28 -23.58
N ILE A 7 -6.11 7.16 -23.87
CA ILE A 7 -5.18 6.39 -23.04
C ILE A 7 -5.02 7.04 -21.66
N LEU A 8 -5.02 8.38 -21.59
CA LEU A 8 -5.02 9.11 -20.33
C LEU A 8 -6.26 8.77 -19.49
N VAL A 9 -7.46 8.72 -20.09
CA VAL A 9 -8.67 8.30 -19.37
C VAL A 9 -8.55 6.86 -18.86
N LEU A 10 -8.01 5.95 -19.68
CA LEU A 10 -7.74 4.57 -19.24
C LEU A 10 -6.75 4.53 -18.07
N LEU A 11 -5.67 5.33 -18.14
CA LEU A 11 -4.70 5.47 -17.07
C LEU A 11 -5.35 5.97 -15.78
N VAL A 12 -6.20 7.00 -15.84
CA VAL A 12 -6.93 7.51 -14.68
C VAL A 12 -7.81 6.42 -14.07
N VAL A 13 -8.56 5.68 -14.87
CA VAL A 13 -9.42 4.58 -14.38
C VAL A 13 -8.59 3.48 -13.72
N VAL A 14 -7.49 3.07 -14.33
CA VAL A 14 -6.58 2.05 -13.76
C VAL A 14 -5.90 2.58 -12.49
N ALA A 15 -5.52 3.85 -12.44
CA ALA A 15 -4.91 4.46 -11.26
C ALA A 15 -5.88 4.54 -10.09
N LEU A 16 -7.12 4.98 -10.32
CA LEU A 16 -8.15 4.95 -9.28
C LEU A 16 -8.48 3.53 -8.83
N SER A 17 -8.43 2.56 -9.75
CA SER A 17 -8.56 1.14 -9.40
C SER A 17 -7.40 0.68 -8.52
N PHE A 18 -6.16 1.06 -8.83
CA PHE A 18 -5.00 0.79 -7.97
C PHE A 18 -5.21 1.38 -6.58
N ASP A 19 -5.60 2.65 -6.48
CA ASP A 19 -5.78 3.33 -5.19
C ASP A 19 -6.88 2.69 -4.34
N PHE A 20 -7.99 2.30 -4.98
CA PHE A 20 -9.03 1.51 -4.36
C PHE A 20 -8.51 0.14 -3.89
N THR A 21 -7.75 -0.56 -4.74
CA THR A 21 -7.17 -1.84 -4.33
C THR A 21 -6.19 -1.70 -3.18
N ASN A 22 -5.44 -0.60 -3.17
CA ASN A 22 -4.48 -0.27 -2.13
C ASN A 22 -5.19 -0.01 -0.80
N GLY A 23 -6.25 0.80 -0.81
CA GLY A 23 -7.05 1.09 0.39
C GLY A 23 -7.54 -0.18 1.07
N PHE A 24 -8.08 -1.13 0.31
CA PHE A 24 -8.59 -2.38 0.89
C PHE A 24 -7.45 -3.28 1.38
N HIS A 25 -6.34 -3.36 0.64
CA HIS A 25 -5.17 -4.20 0.98
C HIS A 25 -4.50 -3.75 2.28
N ASP A 26 -4.26 -2.43 2.39
CA ASP A 26 -3.52 -1.82 3.49
C ASP A 26 -4.39 -1.42 4.68
N THR A 27 -5.72 -1.62 4.62
CA THR A 27 -6.62 -1.47 5.80
C THR A 27 -6.12 -2.32 6.98
N ALA A 28 -5.54 -3.48 6.69
CA ALA A 28 -5.00 -4.37 7.71
C ALA A 28 -3.84 -3.75 8.49
N ASN A 29 -3.03 -2.90 7.87
CA ASN A 29 -1.89 -2.25 8.52
C ASN A 29 -2.33 -1.27 9.62
N ALA A 30 -3.50 -0.63 9.46
CA ALA A 30 -4.04 0.31 10.44
C ALA A 30 -4.98 -0.34 11.47
N MET A 31 -5.77 -1.34 11.05
CA MET A 31 -6.91 -1.82 11.85
C MET A 31 -6.79 -3.24 12.38
N ALA A 32 -5.87 -4.08 11.86
CA ALA A 32 -5.80 -5.48 12.30
C ALA A 32 -5.49 -5.62 13.80
N THR A 33 -4.60 -4.78 14.32
CA THR A 33 -4.24 -4.73 15.75
C THR A 33 -5.41 -4.35 16.63
N SER A 34 -6.14 -3.29 16.28
CA SER A 34 -7.29 -2.80 17.05
C SER A 34 -8.51 -3.73 16.96
N ILE A 35 -8.66 -4.47 15.85
CA ILE A 35 -9.67 -5.52 15.71
C ILE A 35 -9.27 -6.76 16.53
N ALA A 36 -8.00 -7.17 16.48
CA ALA A 36 -7.51 -8.36 17.19
C ALA A 36 -7.52 -8.19 18.71
N THR A 37 -7.22 -6.99 19.24
CA THR A 37 -7.34 -6.69 20.68
C THR A 37 -8.78 -6.45 21.13
N GLY A 38 -9.73 -6.43 20.19
CA GLY A 38 -11.13 -6.09 20.46
C GLY A 38 -11.35 -4.64 20.90
N ALA A 39 -10.41 -3.73 20.63
CA ALA A 39 -10.58 -2.30 20.89
C ALA A 39 -11.64 -1.67 19.97
N LEU A 40 -11.73 -2.14 18.73
CA LEU A 40 -12.77 -1.74 17.76
C LEU A 40 -13.47 -2.95 17.16
N GLN A 41 -14.78 -2.81 16.93
CA GLN A 41 -15.51 -3.78 16.11
C GLN A 41 -15.08 -3.66 14.64
N PRO A 42 -15.02 -4.77 13.88
CA PRO A 42 -14.51 -4.78 12.50
C PRO A 42 -15.12 -3.72 11.57
N LYS A 43 -16.46 -3.58 11.55
CA LYS A 43 -17.14 -2.59 10.68
C LYS A 43 -16.88 -1.14 11.10
N THR A 44 -16.82 -0.88 12.41
CA THR A 44 -16.49 0.44 12.95
C THR A 44 -15.05 0.81 12.64
N ALA A 45 -14.13 -0.14 12.74
CA ALA A 45 -12.71 0.06 12.44
C ALA A 45 -12.49 0.47 10.97
N VAL A 46 -13.09 -0.24 10.02
CA VAL A 46 -12.93 0.09 8.59
C VAL A 46 -13.64 1.39 8.19
N LEU A 47 -14.77 1.72 8.83
CA LEU A 47 -15.45 3.01 8.63
C LEU A 47 -14.59 4.18 9.13
N LEU A 48 -14.08 4.08 10.36
CA LEU A 48 -13.18 5.06 10.94
C LEU A 48 -11.93 5.24 10.08
N SER A 49 -11.31 4.13 9.66
CA SER A 49 -10.15 4.15 8.79
C SER A 49 -10.45 4.79 7.43
N GLY A 50 -11.60 4.49 6.82
CA GLY A 50 -11.99 5.06 5.53
C GLY A 50 -12.16 6.58 5.60
N VAL A 51 -12.82 7.09 6.64
CA VAL A 51 -12.98 8.54 6.86
C VAL A 51 -11.63 9.21 7.09
N LEU A 52 -10.74 8.60 7.89
CA LEU A 52 -9.43 9.17 8.16
C LEU A 52 -8.48 9.09 6.96
N ASN A 53 -8.57 8.04 6.14
CA ASN A 53 -7.85 7.98 4.85
C ASN A 53 -8.31 9.11 3.92
N LEU A 54 -9.62 9.36 3.84
CA LEU A 54 -10.19 10.46 3.05
C LEU A 54 -9.60 11.81 3.52
N VAL A 55 -9.62 12.08 4.83
CA VAL A 55 -9.08 13.33 5.39
C VAL A 55 -7.57 13.42 5.17
N GLY A 56 -6.84 12.35 5.46
CA GLY A 56 -5.39 12.27 5.34
C GLY A 56 -4.88 12.59 3.94
N ALA A 57 -5.63 12.19 2.90
CA ALA A 57 -5.31 12.45 1.50
C ALA A 57 -5.28 13.95 1.14
N PHE A 58 -5.93 14.82 1.93
CA PHE A 58 -5.91 16.28 1.72
C PHE A 58 -4.84 17.01 2.55
N LEU A 59 -4.09 16.32 3.43
CA LEU A 59 -3.16 16.97 4.34
C LEU A 59 -1.78 17.29 3.73
N SER A 60 -1.41 16.65 2.62
CA SER A 60 -0.11 16.87 1.97
C SER A 60 -0.16 16.52 0.48
N VAL A 61 0.82 17.01 -0.28
CA VAL A 61 1.07 16.70 -1.71
C VAL A 61 2.53 16.35 -2.01
N GLU A 62 3.41 16.37 -1.02
CA GLU A 62 4.86 16.20 -1.18
C GLU A 62 5.27 14.84 -1.78
N VAL A 63 4.59 13.78 -1.37
CA VAL A 63 4.80 12.42 -1.90
C VAL A 63 4.34 12.35 -3.36
N ALA A 64 3.24 13.01 -3.71
CA ALA A 64 2.73 13.04 -5.09
C ALA A 64 3.71 13.76 -6.03
N LEU A 65 4.29 14.87 -5.58
CA LEU A 65 5.34 15.59 -6.31
C LEU A 65 6.58 14.71 -6.50
N THR A 66 6.98 13.96 -5.47
CA THR A 66 8.11 13.03 -5.58
C THR A 66 7.81 11.90 -6.57
N VAL A 67 6.63 11.27 -6.53
CA VAL A 67 6.26 10.19 -7.46
C VAL A 67 6.24 10.66 -8.91
N THR A 68 5.79 11.90 -9.17
CA THR A 68 5.76 12.50 -10.51
C THR A 68 7.16 12.60 -11.13
N ASN A 69 8.19 12.83 -10.31
CA ASN A 69 9.56 13.12 -10.77
C ASN A 69 10.56 11.96 -10.59
N ALA A 70 10.30 11.02 -9.68
CA ALA A 70 11.29 10.03 -9.25
C ALA A 70 11.38 8.77 -10.13
N VAL A 71 10.37 8.46 -10.94
CA VAL A 71 10.28 7.12 -11.58
C VAL A 71 10.77 7.12 -13.03
N VAL A 72 10.30 8.07 -13.85
CA VAL A 72 10.65 8.17 -15.27
C VAL A 72 11.37 9.49 -15.51
N LYS A 73 12.48 9.46 -16.24
CA LYS A 73 13.16 10.69 -16.71
C LYS A 73 12.30 11.36 -17.79
N ILE A 74 11.32 12.14 -17.37
CA ILE A 74 10.45 12.92 -18.27
C ILE A 74 11.09 14.23 -18.71
N GLN A 75 12.11 14.69 -18.00
CA GLN A 75 12.84 15.92 -18.27
C GLN A 75 14.35 15.64 -18.41
N ASN A 76 14.99 16.40 -19.30
CA ASN A 76 16.43 16.50 -19.39
C ASN A 76 16.99 17.28 -18.18
N SER A 77 18.31 17.28 -18.01
CA SER A 77 19.00 18.00 -16.91
C SER A 77 18.78 19.52 -16.91
N ASP A 78 18.26 20.08 -18.01
CA ASP A 78 17.90 21.50 -18.16
C ASP A 78 16.40 21.77 -17.90
N GLY A 79 15.63 20.76 -17.47
CA GLY A 79 14.19 20.85 -17.21
C GLY A 79 13.31 20.75 -18.46
N THR A 80 13.89 20.64 -19.65
CA THR A 80 13.11 20.46 -20.89
C THR A 80 12.54 19.05 -20.97
N PRO A 81 11.30 18.84 -21.45
CA PRO A 81 10.76 17.49 -21.61
C PRO A 81 11.60 16.64 -22.56
N VAL A 82 11.79 15.36 -22.24
CA VAL A 82 12.48 14.42 -23.14
C VAL A 82 11.65 14.24 -24.40
N VAL A 83 12.14 14.79 -25.51
CA VAL A 83 11.42 14.86 -26.80
C VAL A 83 10.96 13.50 -27.30
N GLY A 84 11.69 12.42 -27.01
CA GLY A 84 11.29 11.04 -27.35
C GLY A 84 10.08 10.51 -26.57
N LEU A 85 9.74 11.12 -25.42
CA LEU A 85 8.62 10.74 -24.56
C LEU A 85 7.41 11.67 -24.68
N THR A 86 7.61 12.88 -25.21
CA THR A 86 6.55 13.90 -25.40
C THR A 86 6.24 14.18 -26.87
N GLY A 87 7.08 13.76 -27.81
CA GLY A 87 6.97 14.03 -29.24
C GLY A 87 5.77 13.39 -29.94
N ASP A 88 5.16 12.34 -29.35
CA ASP A 88 3.93 11.68 -29.83
C ASP A 88 2.66 12.11 -29.05
N GLY A 89 2.74 13.24 -28.33
CA GLY A 89 1.69 13.70 -27.42
C GLY A 89 1.65 12.94 -26.09
N GLY A 90 2.73 12.25 -25.71
CA GLY A 90 2.87 11.53 -24.44
C GLY A 90 2.36 10.09 -24.49
N THR A 91 2.02 9.58 -25.67
CA THR A 91 1.33 8.29 -25.85
C THR A 91 2.20 7.12 -25.37
N ALA A 92 3.47 7.08 -25.78
CA ALA A 92 4.40 6.05 -25.33
C ALA A 92 4.57 6.02 -23.81
N LEU A 93 4.70 7.19 -23.18
CA LEU A 93 4.84 7.32 -21.72
C LEU A 93 3.58 6.83 -21.00
N LEU A 94 2.40 7.22 -21.47
CA LEU A 94 1.14 6.76 -20.88
C LEU A 94 1.00 5.23 -20.93
N VAL A 95 1.39 4.59 -22.04
CA VAL A 95 1.34 3.12 -22.17
C VAL A 95 2.32 2.45 -21.22
N ILE A 96 3.54 3.00 -21.03
CA ILE A 96 4.52 2.50 -20.06
C ILE A 96 3.97 2.58 -18.64
N VAL A 97 3.45 3.75 -18.24
CA VAL A 97 2.90 3.97 -16.90
C VAL A 97 1.67 3.08 -16.67
N LEU A 98 0.78 2.96 -17.66
CA LEU A 98 -0.39 2.10 -17.62
C LEU A 98 -0.02 0.62 -17.44
N ALA A 99 0.97 0.13 -18.19
CA ALA A 99 1.47 -1.25 -18.07
C ALA A 99 2.11 -1.52 -16.71
N GLY A 100 2.92 -0.59 -16.22
CA GLY A 100 3.55 -0.71 -14.90
C GLY A 100 2.52 -0.70 -13.77
N LEU A 101 1.53 0.18 -13.84
CA LEU A 101 0.44 0.28 -12.87
C LEU A 101 -0.46 -0.96 -12.89
N ALA A 102 -0.81 -1.45 -14.09
CA ALA A 102 -1.52 -2.71 -14.22
C ALA A 102 -0.74 -3.89 -13.64
N GLY A 103 0.59 -3.94 -13.84
CA GLY A 103 1.46 -4.95 -13.24
C GLY A 103 1.46 -4.89 -11.71
N ALA A 104 1.47 -3.69 -11.14
CA ALA A 104 1.35 -3.47 -9.71
C ALA A 104 0.00 -3.98 -9.16
N ILE A 105 -1.12 -3.67 -9.83
CA ILE A 105 -2.45 -4.15 -9.43
C ILE A 105 -2.53 -5.68 -9.48
N VAL A 106 -2.05 -6.30 -10.56
CA VAL A 106 -2.06 -7.76 -10.70
C VAL A 106 -1.27 -8.41 -9.56
N TRP A 107 -0.10 -7.88 -9.21
CA TRP A 107 0.67 -8.40 -8.08
C TRP A 107 -0.01 -8.18 -6.72
N ASN A 108 -0.62 -7.02 -6.51
CA ASN A 108 -1.38 -6.73 -5.29
C ASN A 108 -2.58 -7.66 -5.12
N LEU A 109 -3.35 -7.90 -6.17
CA LEU A 109 -4.48 -8.83 -6.16
C LEU A 109 -4.01 -10.27 -5.94
N PHE A 110 -2.88 -10.67 -6.54
CA PHE A 110 -2.29 -11.99 -6.34
C PHE A 110 -1.87 -12.22 -4.90
N THR A 111 -1.14 -11.27 -4.30
CA THR A 111 -0.72 -11.36 -2.90
C THR A 111 -1.89 -11.32 -1.94
N TRP A 112 -2.92 -10.51 -2.22
CA TRP A 112 -4.18 -10.53 -1.48
C TRP A 112 -4.89 -11.88 -1.53
N LEU A 113 -4.97 -12.50 -2.71
CA LEU A 113 -5.60 -13.82 -2.87
C LEU A 113 -4.91 -14.87 -2.00
N LEU A 114 -3.58 -14.79 -1.89
CA LEU A 114 -2.76 -15.64 -1.04
C LEU A 114 -2.70 -15.20 0.44
N SER A 115 -3.40 -14.13 0.81
CA SER A 115 -3.37 -13.54 2.15
C SER A 115 -1.97 -13.12 2.61
N LEU A 116 -1.08 -12.78 1.66
CA LEU A 116 0.28 -12.36 1.96
C LEU A 116 0.32 -10.84 2.21
N PRO A 117 0.84 -10.38 3.37
CA PRO A 117 1.04 -8.96 3.63
C PRO A 117 2.19 -8.44 2.75
N SER A 118 1.80 -7.95 1.58
CA SER A 118 2.66 -7.32 0.58
C SER A 118 2.62 -5.80 0.72
N SER A 119 3.54 -5.11 0.05
CA SER A 119 3.57 -3.65 0.00
C SER A 119 3.12 -3.14 -1.36
N SER A 120 2.01 -2.41 -1.38
CA SER A 120 1.52 -1.73 -2.59
C SER A 120 2.49 -0.70 -3.13
N THR A 121 3.23 0.01 -2.25
CA THR A 121 4.31 0.92 -2.66
C THR A 121 5.36 0.19 -3.51
N HIS A 122 5.85 -0.96 -3.03
CA HIS A 122 6.84 -1.74 -3.76
C HIS A 122 6.28 -2.36 -5.04
N ALA A 123 5.01 -2.75 -5.04
CA ALA A 123 4.35 -3.23 -6.24
C ALA A 123 4.24 -2.11 -7.30
N LEU A 124 3.87 -0.90 -6.90
CA LEU A 124 3.78 0.28 -7.77
C LEU A 124 5.13 0.61 -8.40
N PHE A 125 6.14 0.84 -7.57
CA PHE A 125 7.48 1.18 -8.07
C PHE A 125 8.12 0.03 -8.83
N GLY A 126 7.91 -1.22 -8.41
CA GLY A 126 8.36 -2.40 -9.14
C GLY A 126 7.72 -2.49 -10.52
N GLY A 127 6.40 -2.41 -10.62
CA GLY A 127 5.67 -2.42 -11.89
C GLY A 127 6.10 -1.31 -12.84
N LEU A 128 6.17 -0.07 -12.34
CA LEU A 128 6.65 1.07 -13.12
C LEU A 128 8.11 0.88 -13.55
N LEU A 129 8.99 0.40 -12.66
CA LEU A 129 10.39 0.12 -12.97
C LEU A 129 10.51 -0.91 -14.10
N GLY A 130 9.78 -2.02 -14.01
CA GLY A 130 9.80 -3.07 -15.01
C GLY A 130 9.31 -2.62 -16.37
N ALA A 131 8.17 -1.93 -16.42
CA ALA A 131 7.64 -1.36 -17.67
C ALA A 131 8.57 -0.30 -18.26
N THR A 132 9.18 0.54 -17.42
CA THR A 132 10.15 1.57 -17.86
C THR A 132 11.42 0.95 -18.41
N ILE A 133 11.99 -0.06 -17.75
CA ILE A 133 13.17 -0.78 -18.26
C ILE A 133 12.85 -1.47 -19.57
N ALA A 134 11.66 -2.09 -19.70
CA ALA A 134 11.26 -2.76 -20.92
C ALA A 134 11.07 -1.77 -22.08
N GLY A 135 10.46 -0.60 -21.80
CA GLY A 135 10.14 0.39 -22.83
C GLY A 135 11.25 1.37 -23.20
N LEU A 136 12.08 1.76 -22.24
CA LEU A 136 13.11 2.80 -22.41
C LEU A 136 14.52 2.31 -22.12
N GLY A 137 14.68 1.02 -21.78
CA GLY A 137 15.94 0.45 -21.34
C GLY A 137 16.35 0.90 -19.93
N TRP A 138 17.47 0.38 -19.46
CA TRP A 138 18.00 0.68 -18.12
C TRP A 138 18.25 2.18 -17.88
N GLY A 139 18.61 2.92 -18.93
CA GLY A 139 18.90 4.36 -18.87
C GLY A 139 17.67 5.26 -18.75
N GLY A 140 16.48 4.76 -19.06
CA GLY A 140 15.22 5.52 -18.97
C GLY A 140 14.71 5.72 -17.53
N VAL A 141 15.24 4.94 -16.59
CA VAL A 141 14.92 5.04 -15.16
C VAL A 141 15.71 6.17 -14.52
N ASN A 142 15.04 6.98 -13.70
CA ASN A 142 15.69 8.02 -12.92
C ASN A 142 16.40 7.44 -11.68
N TRP A 143 17.55 6.78 -11.83
CA TRP A 143 18.22 6.07 -10.72
C TRP A 143 18.72 6.99 -9.60
N ALA A 144 19.61 7.92 -9.92
CA ALA A 144 20.31 8.76 -8.94
C ALA A 144 19.80 10.21 -8.91
N GLY A 145 18.95 10.59 -9.86
CA GLY A 145 18.55 11.98 -10.07
C GLY A 145 19.31 12.68 -11.18
N ASN A 146 19.21 14.00 -11.21
CA ASN A 146 19.88 14.90 -12.16
C ASN A 146 21.31 15.30 -11.74
N GLY A 147 21.80 14.82 -10.58
CA GLY A 147 23.14 15.08 -10.06
C GLY A 147 23.28 16.35 -9.20
N SER A 148 22.32 17.28 -9.26
CA SER A 148 22.24 18.46 -8.40
C SER A 148 21.27 18.29 -7.24
N THR A 149 20.28 17.40 -7.36
CA THR A 149 19.32 17.05 -6.32
C THR A 149 19.27 15.53 -6.08
N ILE A 150 19.01 15.15 -4.83
CA ILE A 150 18.79 13.76 -4.43
C ILE A 150 17.32 13.41 -4.73
N ASP A 151 16.96 13.27 -6.00
CA ASP A 151 15.58 13.13 -6.48
C ASP A 151 15.31 11.84 -7.27
N GLY A 152 16.32 10.98 -7.43
CA GLY A 152 16.17 9.68 -8.09
C GLY A 152 15.44 8.62 -7.28
N LEU A 153 15.01 7.56 -7.97
CA LEU A 153 14.40 6.35 -7.44
C LEU A 153 15.22 5.72 -6.30
N LEU A 154 16.55 5.68 -6.42
CA LEU A 154 17.40 5.06 -5.40
C LEU A 154 17.31 5.79 -4.06
N PRO A 155 17.64 7.10 -3.96
CA PRO A 155 17.63 7.78 -2.67
C PRO A 155 16.23 8.18 -2.16
N LYS A 156 15.23 8.39 -3.04
CA LYS A 156 13.88 8.79 -2.62
C LYS A 156 12.93 7.62 -2.37
N VAL A 157 13.19 6.45 -2.96
CA VAL A 157 12.29 5.29 -2.86
C VAL A 157 13.00 4.10 -2.25
N ILE A 158 14.08 3.61 -2.86
CA ILE A 158 14.72 2.34 -2.45
C ILE A 158 15.38 2.46 -1.08
N VAL A 159 16.15 3.52 -0.83
CA VAL A 159 16.85 3.72 0.46
C VAL A 159 15.85 3.89 1.62
N PRO A 160 14.85 4.79 1.54
CA PRO A 160 13.84 4.92 2.59
C PRO A 160 13.01 3.63 2.78
N ALA A 161 12.71 2.91 1.70
CA ALA A 161 12.00 1.64 1.77
C ALA A 161 12.75 0.56 2.57
N LEU A 162 14.08 0.49 2.47
CA LEU A 162 14.91 -0.43 3.22
C LEU A 162 15.15 0.04 4.66
N ALA A 163 15.35 1.35 4.86
CA ALA A 163 15.63 1.92 6.17
C ALA A 163 14.38 1.96 7.08
N SER A 164 13.21 2.21 6.51
CA SER A 164 11.97 2.45 7.27
C SER A 164 11.53 1.31 8.20
N PRO A 165 11.52 0.02 7.81
CA PRO A 165 11.22 -1.06 8.76
C PRO A 165 12.24 -1.15 9.90
N VAL A 166 13.53 -0.87 9.66
CA VAL A 166 14.54 -0.86 10.72
C VAL A 166 14.30 0.28 11.70
N ILE A 167 14.06 1.48 11.18
CA ILE A 167 13.71 2.66 12.00
C ILE A 167 12.44 2.37 12.81
N ALA A 168 11.42 1.80 12.19
CA ALA A 168 10.17 1.43 12.85
C ALA A 168 10.39 0.43 13.99
N VAL A 169 11.20 -0.62 13.78
CA VAL A 169 11.57 -1.59 14.83
C VAL A 169 12.24 -0.88 16.01
N LEU A 170 13.20 0.01 15.76
CA LEU A 170 13.95 0.71 16.80
C LEU A 170 13.06 1.67 17.59
N VAL A 171 12.27 2.51 16.89
CA VAL A 171 11.37 3.48 17.52
C VAL A 171 10.29 2.77 18.33
N ALA A 172 9.65 1.74 17.76
CA ALA A 172 8.60 1.00 18.46
C ALA A 172 9.14 0.17 19.63
N GLY A 173 10.35 -0.40 19.50
CA GLY A 173 11.02 -1.10 20.58
C GLY A 173 11.35 -0.19 21.76
N LEU A 174 11.91 1.00 21.49
CA LEU A 174 12.19 2.00 22.52
C LEU A 174 10.89 2.51 23.16
N ALA A 175 9.88 2.84 22.36
CA ALA A 175 8.58 3.30 22.85
C ALA A 175 7.91 2.26 23.75
N THR A 176 7.93 0.99 23.35
CA THR A 176 7.37 -0.11 24.15
C THR A 176 8.14 -0.28 25.45
N TRP A 177 9.47 -0.30 25.40
CA TRP A 177 10.30 -0.39 26.59
C TRP A 177 10.00 0.74 27.59
N LEU A 178 9.88 1.98 27.11
CA LEU A 178 9.49 3.13 27.93
C LEU A 178 8.11 2.97 28.55
N VAL A 179 7.10 2.57 27.75
CA VAL A 179 5.73 2.36 28.24
C VAL A 179 5.72 1.35 29.38
N TYR A 180 6.33 0.17 29.19
CA TYR A 180 6.36 -0.87 30.23
C TYR A 180 7.23 -0.49 31.43
N ARG A 181 8.25 0.36 31.24
CA ARG A 181 9.07 0.86 32.35
C ARG A 181 8.32 1.88 33.21
N ILE A 182 7.53 2.76 32.60
CA ILE A 182 6.76 3.80 33.28
C ILE A 182 5.54 3.21 34.00
N THR A 183 4.90 2.21 33.39
CA THR A 183 3.73 1.56 34.00
C THR A 183 4.07 0.44 34.97
N ALA A 184 5.36 0.13 35.17
CA ALA A 184 5.82 -0.86 36.12
C ALA A 184 5.32 -0.51 37.53
N GLY A 185 4.40 -1.33 38.08
CA GLY A 185 3.82 -1.16 39.41
C GLY A 185 2.42 -0.54 39.44
N VAL A 186 1.84 -0.15 38.30
CA VAL A 186 0.42 0.22 38.21
C VAL A 186 -0.41 -1.03 38.00
N ALA A 187 -1.48 -1.22 38.78
CA ALA A 187 -2.33 -2.41 38.62
C ALA A 187 -3.01 -2.43 37.24
N ASP A 188 -2.97 -3.58 36.56
CA ASP A 188 -3.44 -3.77 35.17
C ASP A 188 -4.87 -3.26 34.93
N ARG A 189 -5.74 -3.40 35.93
CA ARG A 189 -7.14 -2.93 35.84
C ARG A 189 -7.29 -1.42 35.62
N PHE A 190 -6.31 -0.61 36.03
CA PHE A 190 -6.35 0.85 35.88
C PHE A 190 -5.70 1.32 34.58
N THR A 191 -4.93 0.47 33.91
CA THR A 191 -4.21 0.80 32.68
C THR A 191 -4.95 0.31 31.44
N GLU A 192 -5.67 -0.81 31.53
CA GLU A 192 -6.29 -1.48 30.37
C GLU A 192 -7.28 -0.58 29.60
N SER A 193 -8.20 0.08 30.30
CA SER A 193 -9.16 1.00 29.65
C SER A 193 -8.47 2.20 28.99
N GLY A 194 -7.44 2.75 29.63
CA GLY A 194 -6.67 3.88 29.09
C GLY A 194 -5.89 3.47 27.83
N PHE A 195 -5.25 2.30 27.85
CA PHE A 195 -4.52 1.78 26.70
C PHE A 195 -5.44 1.39 25.54
N ARG A 196 -6.66 0.92 25.79
CA ARG A 196 -7.64 0.65 24.72
C ARG A 196 -8.06 1.94 24.01
N TRP A 197 -8.36 3.01 24.75
CA TRP A 197 -8.66 4.32 24.16
C TRP A 197 -7.46 4.92 23.43
N GLY A 198 -6.26 4.79 24.03
CA GLY A 198 -5.01 5.16 23.38
C GLY A 198 -4.85 4.44 22.03
N GLN A 199 -5.08 3.12 22.02
CA GLN A 199 -4.97 2.29 20.81
C GLN A 199 -5.95 2.75 19.71
N ILE A 200 -7.20 3.08 20.06
CA ILE A 200 -8.15 3.64 19.08
C ILE A 200 -7.60 4.95 18.48
N GLY A 201 -7.03 5.82 19.32
CA GLY A 201 -6.39 7.05 18.87
C GLY A 201 -5.17 6.82 17.97
N SER A 202 -4.28 5.90 18.33
CA SER A 202 -3.10 5.60 17.53
C SER A 202 -3.43 4.89 16.22
N ALA A 203 -4.37 3.94 16.21
CA ALA A 203 -4.87 3.33 14.98
C ALA A 203 -5.49 4.38 14.04
N SER A 204 -6.21 5.35 14.61
CA SER A 204 -6.73 6.50 13.86
C SER A 204 -5.60 7.32 13.23
N LEU A 205 -4.51 7.58 13.97
CA LEU A 205 -3.34 8.27 13.42
C LEU A 205 -2.65 7.47 12.30
N VAL A 206 -2.60 6.13 12.41
CA VAL A 206 -2.06 5.28 11.33
C VAL A 206 -2.94 5.38 10.08
N SER A 207 -4.27 5.35 10.22
CA SER A 207 -5.19 5.56 9.08
C SER A 207 -5.04 6.94 8.46
N LEU A 208 -4.90 7.99 9.28
CA LEU A 208 -4.65 9.34 8.77
C LEU A 208 -3.33 9.39 7.99
N ALA A 209 -2.27 8.83 8.56
CA ALA A 209 -0.94 8.76 7.96
C ALA A 209 -0.94 7.94 6.66
N HIS A 210 -1.70 6.86 6.62
CA HIS A 210 -1.89 6.05 5.43
C HIS A 210 -2.53 6.87 4.31
N GLY A 211 -3.63 7.58 4.57
CA GLY A 211 -4.23 8.50 3.59
C GLY A 211 -3.25 9.57 3.11
N THR A 212 -2.46 10.14 4.01
CA THR A 212 -1.44 11.16 3.68
C THR A 212 -0.29 10.60 2.84
N ASN A 213 0.06 9.31 2.95
CA ASN A 213 1.18 8.73 2.20
C ASN A 213 0.72 8.05 0.89
N ASP A 214 -0.36 7.29 0.94
CA ASP A 214 -0.71 6.32 -0.10
C ASP A 214 -1.57 6.91 -1.21
N ALA A 215 -2.56 7.73 -0.85
CA ALA A 215 -3.40 8.42 -1.84
C ALA A 215 -2.53 9.29 -2.78
N GLN A 216 -1.48 9.89 -2.22
CA GLN A 216 -0.54 10.73 -2.95
C GLN A 216 0.22 10.00 -4.05
N LYS A 217 0.51 8.70 -3.90
CA LYS A 217 1.23 7.94 -4.93
C LYS A 217 0.41 7.86 -6.21
N THR A 218 -0.88 7.58 -6.08
CA THR A 218 -1.82 7.56 -7.21
C THR A 218 -2.00 8.96 -7.80
N MET A 219 -2.10 9.99 -6.94
CA MET A 219 -2.15 11.39 -7.40
C MET A 219 -0.94 11.73 -8.28
N GLY A 220 0.27 11.34 -7.87
CA GLY A 220 1.49 11.56 -8.65
C GLY A 220 1.47 10.86 -10.01
N VAL A 221 1.00 9.61 -10.06
CA VAL A 221 0.87 8.84 -11.32
C VAL A 221 -0.12 9.48 -12.30
N ILE A 222 -1.28 9.94 -11.81
CA ILE A 222 -2.26 10.62 -12.66
C ILE A 222 -1.73 11.96 -13.15
N THR A 223 -1.15 12.77 -12.25
CA THR A 223 -0.56 14.07 -12.60
C THR A 223 0.57 13.94 -13.61
N LEU A 224 1.41 12.90 -13.48
CA LEU A 224 2.42 12.57 -14.47
C LEU A 224 1.82 12.37 -15.87
N GLY A 225 0.70 11.64 -15.99
CA GLY A 225 -0.01 11.46 -17.25
C GLY A 225 -0.62 12.76 -17.80
N LEU A 226 -1.12 13.64 -16.92
CA LEU A 226 -1.64 14.95 -17.31
C LEU A 226 -0.54 15.88 -17.85
N ILE A 227 0.62 15.88 -17.19
CA ILE A 227 1.81 16.63 -17.64
C ILE A 227 2.30 16.10 -18.98
N ALA A 228 2.40 14.77 -19.11
CA ALA A 228 2.85 14.11 -20.34
C ALA A 228 2.01 14.48 -21.58
N THR A 229 0.71 14.71 -21.38
CA THR A 229 -0.23 15.06 -22.45
C THR A 229 -0.48 16.55 -22.60
N GLY A 230 0.15 17.39 -21.78
CA GLY A 230 -0.03 18.86 -21.79
C GLY A 230 -1.36 19.36 -21.22
N HIS A 231 -2.15 18.51 -20.56
CA HIS A 231 -3.40 18.93 -19.88
C HIS A 231 -3.15 19.58 -18.51
N TRP A 232 -1.92 19.50 -18.01
CA TRP A 232 -1.49 20.14 -16.77
C TRP A 232 -0.05 20.64 -16.92
N THR A 233 0.23 21.86 -16.47
CA THR A 233 1.53 22.52 -16.64
C THR A 233 2.17 22.91 -15.31
N ASP A 234 1.42 22.86 -14.21
CA ASP A 234 1.91 23.22 -12.88
C ASP A 234 2.59 22.01 -12.23
N THR A 235 3.93 22.01 -12.21
CA THR A 235 4.72 20.90 -11.67
C THR A 235 4.80 20.88 -10.15
N GLU A 236 4.31 21.91 -9.47
CA GLU A 236 4.35 22.06 -8.02
C GLU A 236 3.00 21.78 -7.36
N ASN A 237 1.91 21.75 -8.13
CA ASN A 237 0.57 21.48 -7.63
C ASN A 237 -0.07 20.25 -8.28
N ILE A 238 -0.94 19.62 -7.50
CA ILE A 238 -1.80 18.52 -7.94
C ILE A 238 -3.21 19.05 -8.18
N PRO A 239 -3.87 18.73 -9.31
CA PRO A 239 -5.24 19.17 -9.58
C PRO A 239 -6.21 18.70 -8.48
N PHE A 240 -7.12 19.59 -8.05
CA PHE A 240 -8.07 19.26 -6.98
C PHE A 240 -8.92 18.03 -7.29
N TRP A 241 -9.37 17.86 -8.54
CA TRP A 241 -10.16 16.70 -8.94
C TRP A 241 -9.38 15.39 -8.79
N VAL A 242 -8.07 15.39 -9.06
CA VAL A 242 -7.19 14.22 -8.85
C VAL A 242 -7.13 13.91 -7.36
N LYS A 243 -6.93 14.92 -6.50
CA LYS A 243 -6.94 14.75 -5.04
C LYS A 243 -8.25 14.12 -4.56
N ALA A 244 -9.38 14.69 -4.99
CA ALA A 244 -10.70 14.23 -4.57
C ALA A 244 -11.01 12.80 -5.06
N CYS A 245 -10.69 12.47 -6.32
CA CYS A 245 -10.93 11.14 -6.86
C CYS A 245 -10.06 10.08 -6.17
N CYS A 246 -8.76 10.33 -5.97
CA CYS A 246 -7.87 9.42 -5.24
C CYS A 246 -8.32 9.24 -3.78
N ALA A 247 -8.61 10.35 -3.09
CA ALA A 247 -9.07 10.32 -1.70
C ALA A 247 -10.36 9.50 -1.53
N LEU A 248 -11.32 9.62 -2.46
CA LEU A 248 -12.53 8.79 -2.46
C LEU A 248 -12.22 7.33 -2.79
N ALA A 249 -11.36 7.06 -3.77
CA ALA A 249 -11.00 5.70 -4.18
C ALA A 249 -10.35 4.91 -3.03
N ILE A 250 -9.32 5.48 -2.39
CA ILE A 250 -8.65 4.84 -1.26
C ILE A 250 -9.57 4.68 -0.05
N ALA A 251 -10.45 5.66 0.24
CA ALA A 251 -11.40 5.59 1.33
C ALA A 251 -12.46 4.49 1.12
N LEU A 252 -13.01 4.38 -0.10
CA LEU A 252 -13.97 3.34 -0.46
C LEU A 252 -13.32 1.94 -0.43
N GLY A 253 -12.10 1.82 -0.96
CA GLY A 253 -11.32 0.59 -0.85
C GLY A 253 -11.12 0.20 0.61
N THR A 254 -10.70 1.15 1.44
CA THR A 254 -10.50 0.94 2.88
C THR A 254 -11.76 0.44 3.58
N TYR A 255 -12.90 1.06 3.27
CA TYR A 255 -14.17 0.71 3.89
C TYR A 255 -14.62 -0.73 3.55
N LEU A 256 -14.33 -1.22 2.34
CA LEU A 256 -14.58 -2.62 1.98
C LEU A 256 -13.68 -3.59 2.76
N GLY A 257 -12.50 -3.10 3.16
CA GLY A 257 -11.53 -3.79 4.00
C GLY A 257 -10.68 -4.81 3.25
N GLY A 258 -9.80 -5.49 3.97
CA GLY A 258 -8.92 -6.52 3.41
C GLY A 258 -8.98 -7.78 4.24
N TRP A 259 -10.19 -8.33 4.47
CA TRP A 259 -10.46 -9.31 5.52
C TRP A 259 -9.48 -10.49 5.58
N ARG A 260 -9.05 -11.00 4.41
CA ARG A 260 -8.00 -12.03 4.29
C ARG A 260 -6.67 -11.62 4.93
N ILE A 261 -6.23 -10.39 4.68
CA ILE A 261 -4.98 -9.82 5.20
C ILE A 261 -5.16 -9.41 6.67
N ILE A 262 -6.30 -8.80 7.03
CA ILE A 262 -6.65 -8.45 8.41
C ILE A 262 -6.54 -9.69 9.32
N ARG A 263 -7.14 -10.81 8.88
CA ARG A 263 -7.08 -12.09 9.60
C ARG A 263 -5.64 -12.58 9.79
N THR A 264 -4.80 -12.41 8.77
CA THR A 264 -3.40 -12.87 8.80
C THR A 264 -2.53 -12.01 9.72
N LEU A 265 -2.64 -10.68 9.64
CA LEU A 265 -1.86 -9.75 10.46
C LEU A 265 -2.30 -9.76 11.94
N GLY A 266 -3.60 -9.91 12.22
CA GLY A 266 -4.12 -9.90 13.58
C GLY A 266 -3.66 -11.06 14.48
N LYS A 267 -3.18 -12.19 13.89
CA LYS A 267 -2.86 -13.42 14.64
C LYS A 267 -1.41 -13.92 14.47
N GLY A 268 -0.59 -13.26 13.66
CA GLY A 268 0.61 -13.88 13.06
C GLY A 268 1.96 -13.62 13.76
N LEU A 269 2.25 -12.40 14.19
CA LEU A 269 3.64 -11.95 14.42
C LEU A 269 4.10 -11.95 15.88
N VAL A 270 3.32 -11.31 16.74
CA VAL A 270 3.57 -11.13 18.17
C VAL A 270 2.19 -11.19 18.85
N GLU A 271 2.12 -11.69 20.08
CA GLU A 271 0.91 -11.51 20.90
C GLU A 271 0.83 -10.05 21.34
N ILE A 272 -0.10 -9.30 20.74
CA ILE A 272 -0.20 -7.85 20.94
C ILE A 272 -1.20 -7.57 22.06
N ALA A 273 -0.69 -7.07 23.18
CA ALA A 273 -1.52 -6.43 24.20
C ALA A 273 -1.79 -4.95 23.83
N PRO A 274 -2.85 -4.31 24.36
CA PRO A 274 -3.17 -2.91 24.06
C PRO A 274 -2.00 -1.91 24.23
N PRO A 275 -1.11 -2.02 25.24
CA PRO A 275 0.06 -1.14 25.34
C PRO A 275 1.04 -1.29 24.17
N GLN A 276 1.28 -2.53 23.71
CA GLN A 276 2.10 -2.78 22.52
C GLN A 276 1.41 -2.29 21.25
N GLY A 277 0.08 -2.44 21.16
CA GLY A 277 -0.71 -1.91 20.05
C GLY A 277 -0.55 -0.39 19.93
N LEU A 278 -0.73 0.32 21.05
CA LEU A 278 -0.52 1.77 21.14
C LEU A 278 0.89 2.18 20.71
N SER A 279 1.93 1.52 21.24
CA SER A 279 3.33 1.82 20.88
C SER A 279 3.62 1.53 19.41
N ALA A 280 3.11 0.43 18.86
CA ALA A 280 3.32 0.05 17.46
C ALA A 280 2.66 1.04 16.51
N GLU A 281 1.39 1.37 16.75
CA GLU A 281 0.60 2.25 15.90
C GLU A 281 1.12 3.69 15.98
N SER A 282 1.43 4.18 17.18
CA SER A 282 1.99 5.54 17.36
C SER A 282 3.34 5.71 16.65
N SER A 283 4.22 4.72 16.78
CA SER A 283 5.52 4.71 16.10
C SER A 283 5.35 4.64 14.58
N SER A 284 4.41 3.82 14.11
CA SER A 284 4.12 3.70 12.68
C SER A 284 3.58 5.01 12.11
N ALA A 285 2.60 5.62 12.78
CA ALA A 285 2.05 6.90 12.38
C ALA A 285 3.12 7.99 12.35
N ALA A 286 3.98 8.07 13.37
CA ALA A 286 5.08 9.03 13.40
C ALA A 286 6.05 8.85 12.23
N VAL A 287 6.51 7.62 11.98
CA VAL A 287 7.43 7.31 10.86
C VAL A 287 6.80 7.63 9.51
N ILE A 288 5.53 7.25 9.29
CA ILE A 288 4.83 7.50 8.02
C ILE A 288 4.60 9.01 7.81
N LEU A 289 4.13 9.74 8.83
CA LEU A 289 3.85 11.18 8.72
C LEU A 289 5.12 11.99 8.49
N VAL A 290 6.19 11.72 9.26
CA VAL A 290 7.49 12.38 9.07
C VAL A 290 8.01 12.12 7.66
N SER A 291 7.93 10.88 7.20
CA SER A 291 8.37 10.53 5.85
C SER A 291 7.53 11.21 4.76
N SER A 292 6.21 11.26 4.95
CA SER A 292 5.29 11.92 4.02
C SER A 292 5.57 13.43 3.94
N HIS A 293 5.91 14.06 5.07
CA HIS A 293 6.32 15.46 5.10
C HIS A 293 7.66 15.69 4.39
N LEU A 294 8.54 14.70 4.35
CA LEU A 294 9.79 14.74 3.57
C LEU A 294 9.61 14.35 2.10
N GLY A 295 8.37 14.08 1.67
CA GLY A 295 8.05 13.59 0.32
C GLY A 295 8.59 12.19 0.03
N LEU A 296 8.91 11.40 1.05
CA LEU A 296 9.49 10.07 0.89
C LEU A 296 8.38 9.01 0.92
N PRO A 297 8.00 8.41 -0.24
CA PRO A 297 6.95 7.40 -0.31
C PRO A 297 7.38 6.13 0.41
N LEU A 298 6.79 5.85 1.58
CA LEU A 298 7.08 4.61 2.32
C LEU A 298 6.04 3.52 2.07
N SER A 299 6.46 2.31 2.42
CA SER A 299 5.56 1.17 2.60
C SER A 299 4.95 1.21 3.99
N THR A 300 3.64 1.41 4.08
CA THR A 300 2.92 1.31 5.36
C THR A 300 3.01 -0.10 5.91
N THR A 301 2.94 -1.15 5.07
CA THR A 301 3.11 -2.54 5.47
C THR A 301 4.46 -2.79 6.16
N HIS A 302 5.56 -2.27 5.60
CA HIS A 302 6.89 -2.47 6.20
C HIS A 302 7.04 -1.71 7.50
N VAL A 303 6.56 -0.46 7.55
CA VAL A 303 6.64 0.37 8.75
C VAL A 303 5.79 -0.22 9.88
N THR A 304 4.53 -0.59 9.59
CA THR A 304 3.62 -1.16 10.60
C THR A 304 4.08 -2.53 11.08
N THR A 305 4.46 -3.42 10.17
CA THR A 305 5.02 -4.74 10.54
C THR A 305 6.34 -4.58 11.31
N GLY A 306 7.21 -3.66 10.90
CA GLY A 306 8.44 -3.34 11.61
C GLY A 306 8.16 -2.82 13.03
N SER A 307 7.20 -1.93 13.18
CA SER A 307 6.78 -1.45 14.50
C SER A 307 6.24 -2.58 15.37
N VAL A 308 5.37 -3.45 14.85
CA VAL A 308 4.84 -4.63 15.58
C VAL A 308 5.97 -5.56 16.01
N LEU A 309 6.96 -5.82 15.14
CA LEU A 309 8.15 -6.58 15.50
C LEU A 309 8.95 -5.88 16.60
N GLY A 310 9.12 -4.55 16.49
CA GLY A 310 9.80 -3.72 17.49
C GLY A 310 9.15 -3.79 18.87
N THR A 311 7.82 -3.76 18.96
CA THR A 311 7.13 -3.89 20.25
C THR A 311 7.27 -5.28 20.87
N GLY A 312 7.49 -6.31 20.06
CA GLY A 312 7.89 -7.63 20.54
C GLY A 312 9.29 -7.62 21.17
N LEU A 313 10.26 -6.91 20.58
CA LEU A 313 11.62 -6.79 21.10
C LEU A 313 11.72 -5.89 22.34
N GLY A 314 10.89 -4.84 22.40
CA GLY A 314 10.89 -3.87 23.49
C GLY A 314 10.17 -4.32 24.76
N ARG A 315 9.32 -5.35 24.68
CA ARG A 315 8.56 -5.88 25.83
C ARG A 315 9.35 -6.96 26.57
N PRO A 316 9.64 -6.80 27.88
CA PRO A 316 10.29 -7.84 28.66
C PRO A 316 9.49 -9.15 28.65
N GLY A 317 10.15 -10.25 28.29
CA GLY A 317 9.55 -11.60 28.28
C GLY A 317 8.64 -11.92 27.09
N ALA A 318 8.53 -11.03 26.09
CA ALA A 318 7.72 -11.29 24.90
C ALA A 318 8.41 -12.27 23.93
N THR A 319 7.61 -13.09 23.27
CA THR A 319 8.08 -14.04 22.25
C THR A 319 7.83 -13.52 20.84
N VAL A 320 8.88 -13.45 20.03
CA VAL A 320 8.80 -13.05 18.62
C VAL A 320 8.82 -14.27 17.72
N ARG A 321 7.87 -14.39 16.80
CA ARG A 321 7.80 -15.49 15.82
C ARG A 321 8.70 -15.21 14.61
N TRP A 322 10.01 -15.38 14.77
CA TRP A 322 11.02 -15.10 13.73
C TRP A 322 10.78 -15.78 12.38
N ARG A 323 10.19 -16.99 12.37
CA ARG A 323 9.82 -17.68 11.13
C ARG A 323 8.80 -16.90 10.30
N VAL A 324 7.85 -16.21 10.95
CA VAL A 324 6.83 -15.40 10.27
C VAL A 324 7.45 -14.11 9.76
N ALA A 325 8.27 -13.45 10.59
CA ALA A 325 9.01 -12.24 10.19
C ALA A 325 9.90 -12.50 8.96
N GLY A 326 10.65 -13.61 8.95
CA GLY A 326 11.47 -14.00 7.80
C GLY A 326 10.67 -14.22 6.52
N ARG A 327 9.50 -14.86 6.60
CA ARG A 327 8.60 -15.03 5.43
C ARG A 327 8.11 -13.70 4.87
N MET A 328 7.83 -12.72 5.73
CA MET A 328 7.41 -11.38 5.29
C MET A 328 8.54 -10.64 4.58
N VAL A 329 9.76 -10.65 5.14
CA VAL A 329 10.93 -10.04 4.49
C VAL A 329 11.16 -10.63 3.10
N VAL A 330 11.02 -11.96 2.96
CA VAL A 330 11.10 -12.62 1.64
C VAL A 330 10.01 -12.10 0.69
N ALA A 331 8.76 -12.00 1.15
CA ALA A 331 7.67 -11.45 0.33
C ALA A 331 7.93 -9.99 -0.08
N TRP A 332 8.51 -9.18 0.81
CA TRP A 332 8.87 -7.79 0.54
C TRP A 332 9.94 -7.68 -0.56
N VAL A 333 11.01 -8.47 -0.46
CA VAL A 333 12.09 -8.48 -1.45
C VAL A 333 11.59 -8.98 -2.81
N ILE A 334 10.73 -10.01 -2.84
CA ILE A 334 10.17 -10.56 -4.08
C ILE A 334 9.18 -9.62 -4.76
N THR A 335 8.54 -8.72 -4.01
CA THR A 335 7.49 -7.85 -4.53
C THR A 335 7.98 -6.93 -5.66
N ILE A 336 9.16 -6.30 -5.50
CA ILE A 336 9.69 -5.40 -6.54
C ILE A 336 10.00 -6.18 -7.83
N PRO A 337 10.81 -7.26 -7.83
CA PRO A 337 11.10 -8.01 -9.06
C PRO A 337 9.84 -8.63 -9.67
N ALA A 338 8.94 -9.18 -8.87
CA ALA A 338 7.76 -9.84 -9.40
C ALA A 338 6.80 -8.83 -10.06
N ALA A 339 6.53 -7.69 -9.42
CA ALA A 339 5.73 -6.63 -10.03
C ALA A 339 6.42 -6.06 -11.28
N ALA A 340 7.76 -5.91 -11.26
CA ALA A 340 8.53 -5.48 -12.42
C ALA A 340 8.40 -6.43 -13.60
N VAL A 341 8.50 -7.75 -13.37
CA VAL A 341 8.31 -8.76 -14.41
C VAL A 341 6.90 -8.64 -15.01
N VAL A 342 5.86 -8.52 -14.19
CA VAL A 342 4.48 -8.38 -14.70
C VAL A 342 4.32 -7.08 -15.50
N GLY A 343 4.84 -5.95 -15.00
CA GLY A 343 4.80 -4.66 -15.70
C GLY A 343 5.53 -4.70 -17.04
N ALA A 344 6.72 -5.32 -17.08
CA ALA A 344 7.50 -5.52 -18.30
C ALA A 344 6.77 -6.40 -19.32
N LEU A 345 6.13 -7.49 -18.87
CA LEU A 345 5.35 -8.38 -19.74
C LEU A 345 4.12 -7.68 -20.32
N LEU A 346 3.40 -6.89 -19.51
CA LEU A 346 2.25 -6.11 -19.99
C LEU A 346 2.67 -5.01 -20.98
N TRP A 347 3.81 -4.37 -20.75
CA TRP A 347 4.39 -3.44 -21.72
C TRP A 347 4.78 -4.16 -23.02
N GLY A 348 5.43 -5.33 -22.93
CA GLY A 348 5.81 -6.14 -24.09
C GLY A 348 4.60 -6.57 -24.91
N LEU A 349 3.50 -6.97 -24.26
CA LEU A 349 2.22 -7.24 -24.93
C LEU A 349 1.70 -5.99 -25.65
N ALA A 350 1.71 -4.83 -24.99
CA ALA A 350 1.27 -3.58 -25.60
C ALA A 350 2.12 -3.23 -26.84
N ALA A 351 3.44 -3.41 -26.76
CA ALA A 351 4.37 -3.17 -27.86
C ALA A 351 4.15 -4.13 -29.04
N LEU A 352 3.91 -5.43 -28.78
CA LEU A 352 3.62 -6.43 -29.82
C LEU A 352 2.34 -6.12 -30.61
N LEU A 353 1.36 -5.49 -29.97
CA LEU A 353 0.09 -5.09 -30.59
C LEU A 353 0.16 -3.71 -31.27
N GLY A 354 1.37 -3.21 -31.53
CA GLY A 354 1.60 -1.94 -32.22
C GLY A 354 1.60 -0.71 -31.31
N GLY A 355 1.58 -0.89 -29.98
CA GLY A 355 1.59 0.20 -29.01
C GLY A 355 0.33 1.05 -29.05
N GLY A 356 0.47 2.33 -28.68
CA GLY A 356 -0.61 3.31 -28.73
C GLY A 356 -1.90 2.85 -28.03
N LEU A 357 -3.04 3.10 -28.67
CA LEU A 357 -4.35 2.76 -28.10
C LEU A 357 -4.61 1.26 -28.04
N MET A 358 -4.20 0.49 -29.06
CA MET A 358 -4.41 -0.96 -29.07
C MET A 358 -3.64 -1.63 -27.94
N GLY A 359 -2.38 -1.24 -27.73
CA GLY A 359 -1.59 -1.71 -26.61
C GLY A 359 -2.19 -1.33 -25.26
N ALA A 360 -2.65 -0.09 -25.10
CA ALA A 360 -3.31 0.36 -23.87
C ALA A 360 -4.58 -0.43 -23.54
N VAL A 361 -5.46 -0.63 -24.53
CA VAL A 361 -6.70 -1.41 -24.36
C VAL A 361 -6.37 -2.87 -24.02
N ALA A 362 -5.38 -3.48 -24.67
CA ALA A 362 -4.96 -4.84 -24.37
C ALA A 362 -4.48 -5.01 -22.92
N VAL A 363 -3.69 -4.07 -22.40
CA VAL A 363 -3.25 -4.05 -20.99
C VAL A 363 -4.46 -4.01 -20.05
N VAL A 364 -5.43 -3.13 -20.30
CA VAL A 364 -6.63 -2.99 -19.48
C VAL A 364 -7.49 -4.26 -19.53
N VAL A 365 -7.64 -4.88 -20.69
CA VAL A 365 -8.39 -6.14 -20.85
C VAL A 365 -7.71 -7.28 -20.08
N VAL A 366 -6.39 -7.42 -20.17
CA VAL A 366 -5.65 -8.44 -19.42
C VAL A 366 -5.73 -8.21 -17.92
N LEU A 367 -5.61 -6.96 -17.47
CA LEU A 367 -5.80 -6.58 -16.07
C LEU A 367 -7.19 -6.96 -15.58
N ALA A 368 -8.25 -6.61 -16.33
CA ALA A 368 -9.62 -6.93 -15.98
C ALA A 368 -9.84 -8.44 -15.90
N ALA A 369 -9.35 -9.20 -16.88
CA ALA A 369 -9.44 -10.66 -16.88
C ALA A 369 -8.73 -11.29 -15.67
N ALA A 370 -7.50 -10.84 -15.37
CA ALA A 370 -6.75 -11.30 -14.21
C ALA A 370 -7.48 -10.98 -12.89
N ALA A 371 -7.99 -9.76 -12.75
CA ALA A 371 -8.76 -9.34 -11.58
C ALA A 371 -10.04 -10.17 -11.41
N THR A 372 -10.79 -10.41 -12.49
CA THR A 372 -12.00 -11.24 -12.48
C THR A 372 -11.69 -12.68 -12.06
N VAL A 373 -10.63 -13.29 -12.60
CA VAL A 373 -10.20 -14.65 -12.24
C VAL A 373 -9.84 -14.73 -10.76
N MET A 374 -9.04 -13.79 -10.25
CA MET A 374 -8.64 -13.76 -8.84
C MET A 374 -9.84 -13.50 -7.92
N TYR A 375 -10.74 -12.61 -8.31
CA TYR A 375 -11.99 -12.36 -7.59
C TYR A 375 -12.86 -13.62 -7.51
N HIS A 376 -13.09 -14.33 -8.61
CA HIS A 376 -13.84 -15.58 -8.59
C HIS A 376 -13.20 -16.65 -7.71
N ARG A 377 -11.86 -16.80 -7.77
CA ARG A 377 -11.13 -17.70 -6.87
C ARG A 377 -11.30 -17.32 -5.40
N SER A 378 -11.24 -16.03 -5.08
CA SER A 378 -11.41 -15.54 -3.70
C SER A 378 -12.78 -15.88 -3.09
N ARG A 379 -13.81 -16.07 -3.92
CA ARG A 379 -15.17 -16.42 -3.48
C ARG A 379 -15.31 -17.89 -3.08
N GLN A 380 -14.34 -18.75 -3.38
CA GLN A 380 -14.35 -20.16 -2.97
C GLN A 380 -14.07 -20.31 -1.47
N GLU A 381 -13.28 -19.41 -0.89
CA GLU A 381 -12.94 -19.38 0.54
C GLU A 381 -13.23 -17.99 1.12
N PRO A 382 -14.51 -17.63 1.32
CA PRO A 382 -14.87 -16.27 1.71
C PRO A 382 -14.40 -15.92 3.13
N VAL A 383 -13.71 -14.78 3.26
CA VAL A 383 -13.39 -14.15 4.54
C VAL A 383 -14.09 -12.79 4.61
N HIS A 384 -14.85 -12.57 5.67
CA HIS A 384 -15.73 -11.41 5.89
C HIS A 384 -15.63 -10.93 7.35
N ALA A 385 -16.23 -9.78 7.64
CA ALA A 385 -16.20 -9.17 8.98
C ALA A 385 -16.66 -10.11 10.11
N ASP A 386 -17.57 -11.05 9.82
CA ASP A 386 -18.14 -11.96 10.82
C ASP A 386 -17.24 -13.17 11.14
N ASN A 387 -16.31 -13.53 10.24
CA ASN A 387 -15.42 -14.69 10.40
C ASN A 387 -13.92 -14.34 10.43
N VAL A 388 -13.58 -13.05 10.37
CA VAL A 388 -12.19 -12.57 10.36
C VAL A 388 -11.44 -12.97 11.63
N ASN A 389 -12.16 -13.16 12.74
CA ASN A 389 -11.62 -13.54 14.03
C ASN A 389 -11.69 -15.06 14.31
N ASP A 390 -12.20 -15.88 13.40
CA ASP A 390 -12.30 -17.34 13.59
C ASP A 390 -10.92 -18.01 13.67
N GLU A 391 -10.80 -19.07 14.46
CA GLU A 391 -9.56 -19.88 14.58
C GLU A 391 -9.14 -20.51 13.24
N TRP A 392 -7.83 -20.74 13.10
CA TRP A 392 -7.27 -21.39 11.92
C TRP A 392 -7.42 -22.90 12.10
N HIS A 393 -8.24 -23.54 11.26
CA HIS A 393 -8.19 -24.99 11.14
C HIS A 393 -7.21 -25.32 10.02
N ASP A 394 -6.07 -25.91 10.37
CA ASP A 394 -5.12 -26.44 9.40
C ASP A 394 -5.78 -27.62 8.64
N GLY A 395 -6.46 -27.34 7.52
CA GLY A 395 -6.85 -28.36 6.54
C GLY A 395 -8.23 -28.21 5.88
N GLY A 396 -8.23 -27.81 4.60
CA GLY A 396 -9.20 -28.19 3.57
C GLY A 396 -10.65 -27.67 3.66
N PRO A 397 -11.44 -27.75 2.57
CA PRO A 397 -12.79 -27.23 2.52
C PRO A 397 -13.70 -28.00 3.48
N ARG A 398 -14.59 -27.27 4.17
CA ARG A 398 -15.67 -27.83 4.98
C ARG A 398 -16.54 -28.77 4.14
N THR A 399 -16.33 -30.08 4.24
CA THR A 399 -17.37 -31.05 3.94
C THR A 399 -18.41 -30.92 5.03
N GLY A 400 -19.61 -30.46 4.68
CA GLY A 400 -20.70 -30.36 5.63
C GLY A 400 -21.02 -31.73 6.24
N SER A 401 -21.12 -31.79 7.56
CA SER A 401 -22.02 -32.74 8.21
C SER A 401 -22.76 -32.05 9.34
N ALA A 402 -24.07 -32.16 9.27
CA ALA A 402 -25.03 -31.58 10.17
C ALA A 402 -24.99 -32.18 11.59
N SER A 403 -25.62 -31.42 12.49
CA SER A 403 -26.25 -31.84 13.74
C SER A 403 -25.35 -32.03 14.97
N GLY A 404 -25.70 -31.26 16.00
CA GLY A 404 -25.15 -31.34 17.35
C GLY A 404 -25.72 -30.22 18.22
N ARG A 405 -27.04 -29.98 18.16
CA ARG A 405 -27.73 -29.19 19.20
C ARG A 405 -27.81 -30.06 20.44
N THR A 406 -26.92 -29.83 21.40
CA THR A 406 -27.15 -30.26 22.78
C THR A 406 -27.98 -29.17 23.44
N THR A 407 -29.28 -29.43 23.52
CA THR A 407 -30.20 -28.77 24.44
C THR A 407 -29.73 -29.02 25.87
N VAL A 408 -29.39 -27.95 26.60
CA VAL A 408 -29.38 -28.00 28.06
C VAL A 408 -30.72 -27.40 28.51
N SER A 409 -31.57 -28.25 29.07
CA SER A 409 -32.78 -27.86 29.80
C SER A 409 -32.62 -28.26 31.27
N ALA A 410 -33.03 -27.32 32.13
CA ALA A 410 -33.21 -27.39 33.59
C ALA A 410 -31.93 -27.42 34.43
#